data_AF-A0A671E9J7-F1
#
_entry.id   AF-A0A671E9J7-F1
#
_cell.length_a   1.000
_cell.length_b   1.000
_cell.length_c   1.000
_cell.angle_alpha   90.00
_cell.angle_beta   90.00
_cell.angle_gamma   90.00
#
_symmetry.space_group_name_H-M   'P 1'
#
loop_
_entity.id
_entity.type
_entity.pdbx_description
1 polymer ?
#
loop_
_entity_poly.entity_id
_entity_poly.type
_entity_poly.pdbx_seq_one_letter_code
_entity_poly.pdbx_strand_id
1 'polypeptide(L)'
;MAKTVAYFYDPDVGNFHYGAGHPMKPHRLALTHSLVLHYGLYKKMIVFKPYQASQHDMCRFHSEDYIDFLCLGFCVLQCGADSLGCDRLGCFNLSIRGHGECVEYVKSFNIPLLVLGGGGYTVRNVARCWTYETSLLVEEAISEELPYSGKDYPVIPPHQEGHSHKTPEWPRAKGS
;
A
#
# COMPACT_ATOMS: atom_id res chain seq x y z
N MET A 1 -0.05 -10.29 22.30
CA MET A 1 -0.58 -11.30 21.35
C MET A 1 -0.01 -10.99 19.98
N ALA A 2 0.30 -12.00 19.18
CA ALA A 2 0.67 -11.79 17.78
C ALA A 2 -0.56 -11.24 17.02
N LYS A 3 -0.39 -10.15 16.27
CA LYS A 3 -1.46 -9.61 15.41
C LYS A 3 -1.59 -10.49 14.17
N THR A 4 -2.80 -10.90 13.85
CA THR A 4 -3.08 -11.61 12.58
C THR A 4 -3.36 -10.57 11.50
N VAL A 5 -2.64 -10.64 10.39
CA VAL A 5 -2.83 -9.74 9.24
C VAL A 5 -3.50 -10.53 8.12
N ALA A 6 -4.60 -10.00 7.60
CA ALA A 6 -5.25 -10.49 6.39
C ALA A 6 -4.96 -9.54 5.22
N TYR A 7 -4.58 -10.09 4.07
CA TYR A 7 -4.22 -9.34 2.88
C TYR A 7 -5.08 -9.78 1.70
N PHE A 8 -5.76 -8.83 1.05
CA PHE A 8 -6.71 -9.12 -0.02
C PHE A 8 -6.13 -8.71 -1.37
N TYR A 9 -6.07 -9.65 -2.31
CA TYR A 9 -5.59 -9.38 -3.66
C TYR A 9 -6.31 -10.25 -4.69
N ASP A 10 -6.77 -9.61 -5.76
CA ASP A 10 -7.27 -10.29 -6.95
C ASP A 10 -6.23 -10.14 -8.08
N PRO A 11 -5.71 -11.24 -8.67
CA PRO A 11 -4.78 -11.18 -9.80
C PRO A 11 -5.26 -10.35 -10.99
N ASP A 12 -6.58 -10.21 -11.17
CA ASP A 12 -7.15 -9.49 -12.31
C ASP A 12 -7.18 -7.97 -12.11
N VAL A 13 -7.03 -7.48 -10.86
CA VAL A 13 -7.17 -6.05 -10.53
C VAL A 13 -6.14 -5.16 -11.24
N GLY A 14 -4.97 -5.72 -11.57
CA GLY A 14 -3.91 -5.02 -12.29
C GLY A 14 -4.16 -4.85 -13.80
N ASN A 15 -5.11 -5.62 -14.36
CA ASN A 15 -5.35 -5.70 -15.80
C ASN A 15 -6.34 -4.64 -16.31
N PHE A 16 -6.97 -3.88 -15.40
CA PHE A 16 -7.87 -2.79 -15.76
C PHE A 16 -7.10 -1.55 -16.23
N HIS A 17 -7.62 -0.90 -17.29
CA HIS A 17 -7.02 0.31 -17.86
C HIS A 17 -8.06 1.42 -18.05
N TYR A 18 -7.81 2.59 -17.45
CA TYR A 18 -8.72 3.75 -17.46
C TYR A 18 -8.72 4.55 -18.77
N GLY A 19 -7.90 4.17 -19.75
CA GLY A 19 -7.75 4.88 -21.03
C GLY A 19 -6.41 5.61 -21.17
N ALA A 20 -6.12 6.00 -22.40
CA ALA A 20 -4.88 6.69 -22.74
C ALA A 20 -4.81 8.05 -22.01
N GLY A 21 -3.64 8.43 -21.52
CA GLY A 21 -3.42 9.69 -20.78
C GLY A 21 -3.90 9.70 -19.31
N HIS A 22 -4.84 8.83 -18.93
CA HIS A 22 -5.41 8.83 -17.57
C HIS A 22 -4.35 8.48 -16.50
N PRO A 23 -4.26 9.24 -15.38
CA PRO A 23 -3.23 9.07 -14.36
C PRO A 23 -3.44 7.84 -13.47
N MET A 24 -4.69 7.41 -13.23
CA MET A 24 -4.98 6.19 -12.48
C MET A 24 -4.55 4.95 -13.27
N LYS A 25 -3.59 4.20 -12.72
CA LYS A 25 -3.09 2.95 -13.29
C LYS A 25 -3.27 1.81 -12.26
N PRO A 26 -4.35 1.00 -12.38
CA PRO A 26 -4.58 -0.15 -11.51
C PRO A 26 -3.41 -1.12 -11.41
N HIS A 27 -2.59 -1.21 -12.47
CA HIS A 27 -1.33 -1.97 -12.51
C HIS A 27 -0.38 -1.73 -11.32
N ARG A 28 -0.44 -0.57 -10.64
CA ARG A 28 0.32 -0.33 -9.39
C ARG A 28 0.02 -1.35 -8.29
N LEU A 29 -1.18 -1.93 -8.27
CA LEU A 29 -1.58 -2.99 -7.33
C LEU A 29 -0.84 -4.30 -7.63
N ALA A 30 -0.72 -4.69 -8.91
CA ALA A 30 0.04 -5.87 -9.30
C ALA A 30 1.54 -5.73 -8.98
N LEU A 31 2.10 -4.54 -9.18
CA LEU A 31 3.48 -4.25 -8.78
C LEU A 31 3.69 -4.33 -7.26
N THR A 32 2.75 -3.79 -6.47
CA THR A 32 2.79 -3.90 -5.00
C THR A 32 2.75 -5.37 -4.58
N HIS A 33 1.81 -6.14 -5.12
CA HIS A 33 1.65 -7.55 -4.80
C HIS A 33 2.92 -8.35 -5.16
N SER A 34 3.52 -8.08 -6.32
CA SER A 34 4.77 -8.71 -6.72
C SER A 34 5.89 -8.47 -5.70
N LEU A 35 6.08 -7.23 -5.25
CA LEU A 35 7.08 -6.93 -4.22
C LEU A 35 6.79 -7.64 -2.90
N VAL A 36 5.52 -7.62 -2.46
CA VAL A 36 5.07 -8.33 -1.26
C VAL A 36 5.40 -9.84 -1.32
N LEU A 37 5.23 -10.47 -2.49
CA LEU A 37 5.60 -11.86 -2.71
C LEU A 37 7.13 -12.06 -2.66
N HIS A 38 7.89 -11.24 -3.38
CA HIS A 38 9.34 -11.41 -3.51
C HIS A 38 10.11 -11.04 -2.24
N TYR A 39 9.59 -10.14 -1.40
CA TYR A 39 10.11 -9.90 -0.04
C TYR A 39 9.71 -11.00 0.95
N GLY A 40 8.82 -11.93 0.58
CA GLY A 40 8.39 -13.00 1.47
C GLY A 40 7.39 -12.57 2.55
N LEU A 41 6.84 -11.36 2.47
CA LEU A 41 5.89 -10.83 3.46
C LEU A 41 4.61 -11.66 3.55
N TYR A 42 4.20 -12.28 2.45
CA TYR A 42 3.04 -13.19 2.40
C TYR A 42 3.11 -14.35 3.40
N LYS A 43 4.31 -14.73 3.85
CA LYS A 43 4.51 -15.81 4.84
C LYS A 43 4.05 -15.42 6.25
N LYS A 44 3.84 -14.13 6.51
CA LYS A 44 3.47 -13.56 7.82
C LYS A 44 2.01 -13.12 7.88
N MET A 45 1.23 -13.37 6.82
CA MET A 45 -0.15 -12.93 6.69
C MET A 45 -1.00 -13.97 5.97
N ILE A 46 -2.31 -13.89 6.15
CA ILE A 46 -3.27 -14.75 5.46
C ILE A 46 -3.73 -14.02 4.20
N VAL A 47 -3.40 -14.58 3.03
CA VAL A 47 -3.74 -13.98 1.75
C VAL A 47 -5.08 -14.53 1.26
N PHE A 48 -6.01 -13.63 0.92
CA PHE A 48 -7.33 -13.96 0.41
C PHE A 48 -7.55 -13.37 -0.97
N LYS A 49 -8.26 -14.11 -1.83
CA LYS A 49 -8.92 -13.52 -3.00
C LYS A 49 -10.21 -12.83 -2.51
N PRO A 50 -10.40 -11.53 -2.78
CA PRO A 50 -11.58 -10.81 -2.29
C PRO A 50 -12.87 -11.30 -2.97
N TYR A 51 -13.99 -11.15 -2.24
CA TYR A 51 -15.33 -11.29 -2.80
C TYR A 51 -15.64 -10.11 -3.73
N GLN A 52 -16.29 -10.39 -4.86
CA GLN A 52 -16.77 -9.35 -5.78
C GLN A 52 -18.08 -8.77 -5.25
N ALA A 53 -18.05 -7.50 -4.83
CA ALA A 53 -19.25 -6.82 -4.32
C ALA A 53 -20.35 -6.77 -5.39
N SER A 54 -21.56 -7.17 -5.00
CA SER A 54 -22.74 -7.10 -5.86
C SER A 54 -23.29 -5.66 -5.93
N GLN A 55 -24.20 -5.39 -6.86
CA GLN A 55 -24.93 -4.12 -6.89
C GLN A 55 -25.68 -3.86 -5.59
N HIS A 56 -26.25 -4.91 -4.99
CA HIS A 56 -26.93 -4.81 -3.70
C HIS A 56 -25.97 -4.31 -2.61
N ASP A 57 -24.76 -4.87 -2.53
CA ASP A 57 -23.75 -4.46 -1.54
C ASP A 57 -23.35 -2.99 -1.70
N MET A 58 -23.16 -2.52 -2.94
CA MET A 58 -22.79 -1.12 -3.24
C MET A 58 -23.86 -0.11 -2.83
N CYS A 59 -25.15 -0.50 -2.83
CA CYS A 59 -26.26 0.38 -2.47
C CYS A 59 -26.48 0.52 -0.96
N ARG A 60 -25.78 -0.24 -0.12
CA ARG A 60 -25.98 -0.24 1.35
C ARG A 60 -25.33 0.94 2.08
N PHE A 61 -25.08 2.06 1.37
CA PHE A 61 -23.98 2.99 1.66
C PHE A 61 -23.73 3.21 3.15
N HIS A 62 -24.67 3.73 3.96
CA HIS A 62 -24.66 3.47 5.42
C HIS A 62 -26.08 3.59 6.03
N SER A 63 -26.40 2.78 7.04
CA SER A 63 -27.49 3.06 8.02
C SER A 63 -26.88 3.70 9.28
N GLU A 64 -27.65 4.48 10.05
CA GLU A 64 -27.16 5.16 11.28
C GLU A 64 -26.44 4.19 12.23
N ASP A 65 -27.02 3.00 12.44
CA ASP A 65 -26.44 1.95 13.30
C ASP A 65 -25.02 1.48 12.89
N TYR A 66 -24.69 1.55 11.60
CA TYR A 66 -23.35 1.15 11.12
C TYR A 66 -22.30 2.20 11.46
N ILE A 67 -22.67 3.48 11.44
CA ILE A 67 -21.79 4.58 11.84
C ILE A 67 -21.53 4.52 13.35
N ASP A 68 -22.56 4.29 14.15
CA ASP A 68 -22.43 4.14 15.61
C ASP A 68 -21.59 2.91 16.00
N PHE A 69 -21.71 1.80 15.27
CA PHE A 69 -20.85 0.63 15.44
C PHE A 69 -19.37 0.93 15.14
N LEU A 70 -19.07 1.72 14.10
CA LEU A 70 -17.69 2.10 13.76
C LEU A 70 -17.06 3.05 14.79
N CYS A 71 -17.85 3.93 15.40
CA CYS A 71 -17.36 4.97 16.31
C CYS A 71 -16.77 4.45 17.63
N LEU A 72 -16.89 3.16 17.98
CA LEU A 72 -16.54 2.65 19.32
C LEU A 72 -15.42 1.60 19.39
N GLY A 73 -14.75 1.23 18.28
CA GLY A 73 -13.66 0.25 18.41
C GLY A 73 -12.89 -0.19 17.16
N PHE A 74 -13.03 0.51 16.02
CA PHE A 74 -12.35 0.13 14.79
C PHE A 74 -11.87 1.37 14.04
N CYS A 75 -10.73 1.25 13.36
CA CYS A 75 -10.15 2.33 12.55
C CYS A 75 -10.05 1.89 11.09
N VAL A 76 -10.47 2.78 10.18
CA VAL A 76 -10.17 2.69 8.75
C VAL A 76 -9.08 3.71 8.43
N LEU A 77 -7.93 3.23 7.99
CA LEU A 77 -6.81 4.07 7.57
C LEU A 77 -6.65 4.01 6.05
N GLN A 78 -6.90 5.14 5.40
CA GLN A 78 -6.70 5.32 3.98
C GLN A 78 -5.25 5.80 3.71
N CYS A 79 -4.43 4.96 3.06
CA CYS A 79 -3.01 5.22 2.80
C CYS A 79 -2.78 5.77 1.38
N GLY A 80 -3.21 7.01 1.14
CA GLY A 80 -3.11 7.68 -0.16
C GLY A 80 -1.67 8.07 -0.47
N ALA A 81 -1.05 7.38 -1.44
CA ALA A 81 0.35 7.55 -1.77
C ALA A 81 0.63 8.74 -2.71
N ASP A 82 -0.37 9.57 -3.02
CA ASP A 82 -0.20 10.85 -3.73
C ASP A 82 0.32 11.97 -2.82
N SER A 83 0.33 11.77 -1.50
CA SER A 83 1.01 12.65 -0.55
C SER A 83 2.55 12.51 -0.57
N LEU A 84 3.09 11.52 -1.28
CA LEU A 84 4.53 11.32 -1.43
C LEU A 84 5.17 12.39 -2.31
N GLY A 85 6.42 12.70 -2.01
CA GLY A 85 7.26 13.51 -2.88
C GLY A 85 7.38 12.92 -4.29
N CYS A 86 7.44 13.80 -5.28
CA CYS A 86 7.52 13.43 -6.71
C CYS A 86 6.33 12.58 -7.20
N ASP A 87 5.16 12.74 -6.58
CA ASP A 87 3.92 12.26 -7.17
C ASP A 87 3.56 13.08 -8.43
N ARG A 88 2.85 12.46 -9.38
CA ARG A 88 2.46 13.11 -10.63
C ARG A 88 1.39 14.18 -10.44
N LEU A 89 0.51 14.04 -9.45
CA LEU A 89 -0.57 14.99 -9.16
C LEU A 89 -0.41 15.66 -7.79
N GLY A 90 0.13 14.95 -6.81
CA GLY A 90 0.39 15.49 -5.49
C GLY A 90 1.52 16.51 -5.47
N CYS A 91 1.40 17.49 -4.57
CA CYS A 91 2.40 18.56 -4.37
C CYS A 91 3.10 18.50 -3.01
N PHE A 92 2.88 17.42 -2.24
CA PHE A 92 3.55 17.20 -0.97
C PHE A 92 4.96 16.63 -1.19
N ASN A 93 5.74 16.56 -0.12
CA ASN A 93 7.13 16.13 -0.14
C ASN A 93 7.43 15.07 0.94
N LEU A 94 6.48 14.17 1.21
CA LEU A 94 6.67 13.09 2.17
C LEU A 94 7.59 12.01 1.61
N SER A 95 8.45 11.45 2.45
CA SER A 95 9.19 10.23 2.15
C SER A 95 8.32 8.99 2.39
N ILE A 96 8.70 7.84 1.82
CA ILE A 96 8.02 6.55 2.09
C ILE A 96 8.08 6.23 3.58
N ARG A 97 9.22 6.53 4.23
CA ARG A 97 9.37 6.37 5.67
C ARG A 97 8.40 7.25 6.45
N GLY A 98 8.35 8.55 6.14
CA GLY A 98 7.45 9.49 6.82
C GLY A 98 5.98 9.12 6.65
N HIS A 99 5.61 8.58 5.49
CA HIS A 99 4.26 8.04 5.26
C HIS A 99 4.00 6.79 6.11
N GLY A 100 4.96 5.86 6.17
CA GLY A 100 4.87 4.64 7.00
C GLY A 100 4.84 4.92 8.51
N GLU A 101 5.44 6.01 8.99
CA GLU A 101 5.36 6.44 10.39
C GLU A 101 3.90 6.72 10.83
N CYS A 102 3.05 7.20 9.92
CA CYS A 102 1.61 7.34 10.18
C CYS A 102 0.94 5.98 10.40
N VAL A 103 1.29 4.96 9.60
CA VAL A 103 0.77 3.60 9.73
C VAL A 103 1.24 2.96 11.04
N GLU A 104 2.53 3.10 11.39
CA GLU A 104 3.09 2.59 12.64
C GLU A 104 2.42 3.25 13.85
N TYR A 105 2.20 4.57 13.80
CA TYR A 105 1.51 5.32 14.85
C TYR A 105 0.06 4.83 15.03
N VAL A 106 -0.72 4.72 13.96
CA VAL A 106 -2.12 4.24 14.06
C VAL A 106 -2.19 2.79 14.53
N LYS A 107 -1.28 1.93 14.03
CA LYS A 107 -1.18 0.54 14.47
C LYS A 107 -0.87 0.42 15.97
N SER A 108 -0.19 1.40 16.56
CA SER A 108 0.19 1.40 17.99
C SER A 108 -0.98 1.51 18.96
N PHE A 109 -2.14 2.03 18.52
CA PHE A 109 -3.36 2.11 19.33
C PHE A 109 -3.98 0.73 19.64
N ASN A 110 -3.53 -0.33 18.97
CA ASN A 110 -3.96 -1.71 19.22
C ASN A 110 -5.48 -1.95 19.13
N ILE A 111 -6.15 -1.18 18.28
CA ILE A 111 -7.54 -1.41 17.88
C ILE A 111 -7.60 -2.17 16.55
N PRO A 112 -8.69 -2.90 16.28
CA PRO A 112 -9.03 -3.38 14.95
C PRO A 112 -8.79 -2.31 13.87
N LEU A 113 -7.98 -2.63 12.87
CA LEU A 113 -7.51 -1.69 11.85
C LEU A 113 -7.71 -2.27 10.45
N LEU A 114 -8.46 -1.55 9.60
CA LEU A 114 -8.53 -1.79 8.16
C LEU A 114 -7.68 -0.75 7.43
N VAL A 115 -6.67 -1.23 6.72
CA VAL A 115 -5.79 -0.39 5.90
C VAL A 115 -6.22 -0.50 4.44
N LEU A 116 -6.44 0.65 3.82
CA LEU A 116 -6.84 0.78 2.42
C LEU A 116 -5.75 1.52 1.64
N GLY A 117 -5.69 1.28 0.33
CA GLY A 117 -4.90 2.12 -0.58
C GLY A 117 -5.59 3.48 -0.82
N GLY A 118 -5.40 4.04 -2.01
CA GLY A 118 -6.09 5.25 -2.47
C GLY A 118 -5.36 5.94 -3.61
N GLY A 119 -5.18 7.26 -3.54
CA GLY A 119 -4.40 8.04 -4.51
C GLY A 119 -2.94 7.58 -4.67
N GLY A 120 -2.24 8.11 -5.67
CA GLY A 120 -0.84 7.78 -5.96
C GLY A 120 -0.62 7.49 -7.45
N TYR A 121 0.06 8.41 -8.11
CA TYR A 121 0.09 8.53 -9.57
C TYR A 121 1.51 8.40 -10.13
N THR A 122 2.52 8.32 -9.26
CA THR A 122 3.84 7.77 -9.59
C THR A 122 3.89 6.28 -9.20
N VAL A 123 3.43 5.41 -10.11
CA VAL A 123 3.21 3.94 -9.93
C VAL A 123 4.31 3.22 -9.13
N ARG A 124 5.57 3.49 -9.48
CA ARG A 124 6.77 2.91 -8.84
C ARG A 124 6.91 3.31 -7.37
N ASN A 125 6.59 4.55 -7.01
CA ASN A 125 6.64 5.01 -5.62
C ASN A 125 5.48 4.43 -4.81
N VAL A 126 4.30 4.29 -5.43
CA VAL A 126 3.14 3.65 -4.81
C VAL A 126 3.45 2.20 -4.43
N ALA A 127 4.00 1.42 -5.37
CA ALA A 127 4.36 0.02 -5.12
C ALA A 127 5.36 -0.11 -3.98
N ARG A 128 6.35 0.79 -3.93
CA ARG A 128 7.33 0.86 -2.85
C ARG A 128 6.70 1.21 -1.50
N CYS A 129 5.84 2.24 -1.46
CA CYS A 129 5.18 2.71 -0.26
C CYS A 129 4.30 1.63 0.37
N TRP A 130 3.37 1.07 -0.39
CA TRP A 130 2.44 0.06 0.14
C TRP A 130 3.15 -1.26 0.51
N THR A 131 4.25 -1.62 -0.17
CA THR A 131 5.09 -2.76 0.24
C THR A 131 5.74 -2.50 1.60
N TYR A 132 6.31 -1.31 1.81
CA TYR A 132 6.92 -0.95 3.08
C TYR A 132 5.88 -0.91 4.21
N GLU A 133 4.72 -0.29 3.98
CA GLU A 133 3.64 -0.25 4.96
C GLU A 133 3.13 -1.65 5.31
N THR A 134 3.07 -2.56 4.32
CA THR A 134 2.75 -3.97 4.57
C THR A 134 3.78 -4.60 5.51
N SER A 135 5.07 -4.31 5.32
CA SER A 135 6.15 -4.78 6.19
C SER A 135 6.00 -4.28 7.63
N LEU A 136 5.59 -3.02 7.82
CA LEU A 136 5.28 -2.46 9.14
C LEU A 136 4.07 -3.15 9.79
N LEU A 137 3.03 -3.46 9.00
CA LEU A 137 1.83 -4.14 9.47
C LEU A 137 2.13 -5.57 9.95
N VAL A 138 2.98 -6.31 9.22
CA VAL A 138 3.39 -7.69 9.59
C VAL A 138 4.61 -7.77 10.52
N GLU A 139 5.18 -6.62 10.93
CA GLU A 139 6.34 -6.54 11.83
C GLU A 139 7.58 -7.23 11.28
N GLU A 140 7.81 -7.12 9.97
CA GLU A 140 8.94 -7.70 9.27
C GLU A 140 9.80 -6.61 8.63
N ALA A 141 11.08 -6.58 8.98
CA ALA A 141 12.05 -5.70 8.33
C ALA A 141 12.35 -6.21 6.91
N ILE A 142 12.45 -5.30 5.96
CA ILE A 142 12.77 -5.61 4.56
C ILE A 142 14.05 -4.92 4.12
N SER A 143 14.79 -5.56 3.21
CA SER A 143 16.04 -5.01 2.66
C SER A 143 15.80 -3.72 1.87
N GLU A 144 16.82 -2.87 1.83
CA GLU A 144 16.87 -1.70 0.95
C GLU A 144 16.95 -2.06 -0.53
N GLU A 145 17.54 -3.23 -0.81
CA GLU A 145 17.62 -3.76 -2.16
C GLU A 145 16.27 -4.36 -2.56
N LEU A 146 15.75 -3.90 -3.71
CA LEU A 146 14.55 -4.48 -4.29
C LEU A 146 14.85 -5.91 -4.75
N PRO A 147 14.03 -6.90 -4.35
CA PRO A 147 14.24 -8.26 -4.77
C PRO A 147 13.99 -8.38 -6.27
N TYR A 148 14.75 -9.24 -6.93
CA TYR A 148 14.55 -9.54 -8.33
C TYR A 148 13.16 -10.16 -8.54
N SER A 149 12.32 -9.50 -9.34
CA SER A 149 10.94 -9.89 -9.58
C SER A 149 10.73 -10.72 -10.86
N GLY A 150 11.80 -11.27 -11.44
CA GLY A 150 11.71 -12.06 -12.67
C GLY A 150 11.50 -11.20 -13.93
N LYS A 151 11.29 -11.87 -15.07
CA LYS A 151 10.94 -11.23 -16.36
C LYS A 151 9.44 -10.90 -16.48
N ASP A 152 8.62 -11.53 -15.64
CA ASP A 152 7.15 -11.47 -15.71
C ASP A 152 6.55 -10.25 -14.99
N TYR A 153 7.38 -9.53 -14.21
CA TYR A 153 6.97 -8.31 -13.53
C TYR A 153 7.85 -7.13 -13.97
N PRO A 154 7.28 -5.92 -14.12
CA PRO A 154 8.04 -4.75 -14.54
C PRO A 154 9.18 -4.47 -13.56
N VAL A 155 10.40 -4.38 -14.08
CA VAL A 155 11.57 -3.96 -13.31
C VAL A 155 11.29 -2.57 -12.75
N ILE A 156 11.22 -2.45 -11.43
CA ILE A 156 11.21 -1.14 -10.77
C ILE A 156 12.66 -0.64 -10.80
N PRO A 157 12.98 0.40 -11.59
CA PRO A 157 14.37 0.87 -11.69
C PRO A 157 14.87 1.30 -10.30
N PRO A 158 16.17 1.09 -9.99
CA PRO A 158 16.76 1.49 -8.72
C PRO A 158 16.53 2.98 -8.43
N HIS A 159 16.60 3.36 -7.15
CA HIS A 159 16.59 4.77 -6.76
C HIS A 159 17.71 5.50 -7.52
N GLN A 160 17.37 6.60 -8.19
CA GLN A 160 18.34 7.44 -8.90
C GLN A 160 18.66 8.65 -8.02
N GLU A 161 19.84 8.65 -7.39
CA GLU A 161 20.37 9.84 -6.74
C GLU A 161 20.79 10.87 -7.80
N GLY A 162 20.34 12.12 -7.67
CA GLY A 162 20.92 13.25 -8.44
C GLY A 162 19.97 14.17 -9.20
N HIS A 163 18.66 13.93 -9.25
CA HIS A 163 17.72 14.93 -9.78
C HIS A 163 17.23 15.83 -8.64
N SER A 164 17.13 17.14 -8.90
CA SER A 164 16.74 18.22 -7.97
C SER A 164 15.38 18.02 -7.25
N HIS A 165 14.67 16.95 -7.57
CA HIS A 165 13.48 16.46 -6.88
C HIS A 165 13.75 15.04 -6.39
N LYS A 166 14.01 14.91 -5.09
CA LYS A 166 14.36 13.65 -4.44
C LYS A 166 13.20 12.67 -4.58
N THR A 167 13.37 11.58 -5.32
CA THR A 167 12.50 10.40 -5.18
C THR A 167 12.49 10.01 -3.70
N PRO A 168 11.31 9.75 -3.09
CA PRO A 168 11.22 9.34 -1.70
C PRO A 168 12.26 8.25 -1.40
N GLU A 169 13.18 8.54 -0.48
CA GLU A 169 14.21 7.60 -0.09
C GLU A 169 13.55 6.30 0.41
N TRP A 170 14.14 5.17 0.01
CA TRP A 170 13.72 3.89 0.56
C TRP A 170 14.06 3.84 2.05
N PRO A 171 13.23 3.23 2.90
CA PRO A 171 13.47 3.18 4.34
C PRO A 171 14.77 2.45 4.65
N ARG A 172 15.69 3.12 5.35
CA ARG A 172 16.90 2.46 5.85
C ARG A 172 16.57 1.55 7.01
N ALA A 173 17.23 0.39 7.09
CA ALA A 173 17.11 -0.47 8.26
C ALA A 173 17.48 0.35 9.52
N LYS A 174 16.65 0.30 10.57
CA LYS A 174 17.05 0.84 11.88
C LYS A 174 18.32 0.07 12.28
N GLY A 175 19.43 0.79 12.47
CA GLY A 175 20.70 0.19 12.87
C GLY A 175 20.53 -0.71 14.09
N SER A 176 21.20 -1.87 14.05
CA SER A 176 21.34 -2.84 15.14
C SER A 176 21.83 -2.20 16.43
#